data_AF-A0A972PAT1-F1
#
_entry.id   AF-A0A972PAT1-F1
#
_cell.length_a   1.000
_cell.length_b   1.000
_cell.length_c   1.000
_cell.angle_alpha   90.00
_cell.angle_beta   90.00
_cell.angle_gamma   90.00
#
_symmetry.space_group_name_H-M   'P 1'
#
loop_
_entity.id
_entity.type
_entity.pdbx_description
1 polymer ?
#
loop_
_entity_poly.entity_id
_entity_poly.type
_entity_poly.pdbx_seq_one_letter_code
_entity_poly.pdbx_strand_id
1 'polypeptide(L)'
;MADFFDKLKQGLGKGVTTVSAKSKEWVEATKVKTEIDQLKQQKKDAIEELGHIVYAMLKNDKFDLEKVNLKYARIAQIDQEIKNKEDELEEIHVKTQQTLGKPITSGFCPQCGNGVTQGAKFCAKCGHKIEEA
;
A
#
# COMPACT_ATOMS: atom_id res chain seq x y z
N MET A 1 -16.12 8.65 9.85
CA MET A 1 -15.21 8.90 8.70
C MET A 1 -14.82 10.38 8.54
N ALA A 2 -15.19 11.28 9.47
CA ALA A 2 -14.79 12.71 9.43
C ALA A 2 -13.53 13.02 10.26
N ASP A 3 -13.20 12.18 11.23
CA ASP A 3 -12.17 12.47 12.25
C ASP A 3 -10.71 12.39 11.74
N PHE A 4 -10.48 11.72 10.62
CA PHE A 4 -9.13 11.60 10.04
C PHE A 4 -8.71 12.89 9.31
N PHE A 5 -9.64 13.53 8.60
CA PHE A 5 -9.39 14.78 7.89
C PHE A 5 -9.18 15.96 8.84
N ASP A 6 -9.92 16.02 9.95
CA ASP A 6 -9.74 17.08 10.95
C ASP A 6 -8.41 16.97 11.70
N LYS A 7 -7.93 15.74 12.00
CA LYS A 7 -6.59 15.53 12.57
C LYS A 7 -5.48 15.87 11.58
N LEU A 8 -5.66 15.58 10.29
CA LEU A 8 -4.70 15.94 9.25
C LEU A 8 -4.60 17.47 9.10
N LYS A 9 -5.74 18.17 9.15
CA LYS A 9 -5.83 19.63 9.03
C LYS A 9 -5.19 20.36 10.20
N GLN A 10 -5.26 19.81 11.41
CA GLN A 10 -4.60 20.38 12.60
C GLN A 10 -3.06 20.21 12.58
N GLY A 11 -2.53 19.17 11.90
CA GLY A 11 -1.10 18.95 11.73
C GLY A 11 -0.44 19.74 10.60
N LEU A 12 -1.22 20.21 9.61
CA LEU A 12 -0.72 20.95 8.44
C LEU A 12 -0.37 22.43 8.71
N GLY A 13 -0.63 22.95 9.91
CA GLY A 13 -0.62 24.39 10.20
C GLY A 13 0.75 25.07 10.39
N LYS A 14 1.90 24.38 10.32
CA LYS A 14 3.21 25.00 10.66
C LYS A 14 4.41 24.66 9.76
N GLY A 15 4.23 24.25 8.51
CA GLY A 15 5.39 24.05 7.62
C GLY A 15 5.06 23.47 6.24
N VAL A 16 4.35 24.24 5.40
CA VAL A 16 3.95 23.83 4.05
C VAL A 16 4.71 24.65 3.00
N THR A 17 5.78 24.08 2.42
CA THR A 17 6.32 24.55 1.12
C THR A 17 6.92 23.45 0.23
N THR A 18 6.60 22.17 0.43
CA THR A 18 6.99 21.10 -0.52
C THR A 18 5.88 20.07 -0.73
N VAL A 19 4.71 20.53 -1.18
CA VAL A 19 3.69 19.68 -1.79
C VAL A 19 4.11 19.43 -3.24
N SER A 20 4.93 18.40 -3.48
CA SER A 20 5.36 18.02 -4.84
C SER A 20 5.06 16.54 -5.07
N ALA A 21 4.03 16.28 -5.89
CA ALA A 21 3.59 15.00 -6.49
C ALA A 21 3.29 13.78 -5.57
N LYS A 22 4.11 13.51 -4.57
CA LYS A 22 4.08 12.32 -3.69
C LYS A 22 2.80 12.15 -2.87
N SER A 23 2.04 13.22 -2.65
CA SER A 23 0.82 13.20 -1.83
C SER A 23 -0.40 12.60 -2.53
N LYS A 24 -0.54 12.71 -3.87
CA LYS A 24 -1.70 12.15 -4.58
C LYS A 24 -1.61 10.62 -4.70
N GLU A 25 -0.45 10.13 -5.11
CA GLU A 25 -0.14 8.70 -5.22
C GLU A 25 -0.24 8.00 -3.86
N TRP A 26 0.20 8.65 -2.78
CA TRP A 26 0.07 8.10 -1.43
C TRP A 26 -1.39 7.97 -0.97
N VAL A 27 -2.26 8.94 -1.32
CA VAL A 27 -3.69 8.87 -1.02
C VAL A 27 -4.37 7.75 -1.81
N GLU A 28 -4.04 7.58 -3.08
CA GLU A 28 -4.55 6.50 -3.92
C GLU A 28 -4.10 5.13 -3.41
N ALA A 29 -2.81 4.96 -3.10
CA ALA A 29 -2.28 3.73 -2.52
C ALA A 29 -2.93 3.39 -1.16
N THR A 30 -3.17 4.39 -0.30
CA THR A 30 -3.84 4.19 1.00
C THR A 30 -5.30 3.78 0.82
N LYS A 31 -6.00 4.36 -0.16
CA LYS A 31 -7.38 4.01 -0.50
C LYS A 31 -7.46 2.56 -0.98
N VAL A 32 -6.63 2.18 -1.95
CA VAL A 32 -6.57 0.80 -2.49
C VAL A 32 -6.26 -0.19 -1.37
N LYS A 33 -5.30 0.11 -0.48
CA LYS A 33 -4.99 -0.73 0.68
C LYS A 33 -6.19 -0.91 1.63
N THR A 34 -6.95 0.15 1.88
CA THR A 34 -8.15 0.09 2.73
C THR A 34 -9.22 -0.80 2.08
N GLU A 35 -9.39 -0.71 0.76
CA GLU A 35 -10.32 -1.57 0.02
C GLU A 35 -9.88 -3.05 0.05
N ILE A 36 -8.57 -3.33 -0.06
CA ILE A 36 -8.01 -4.68 0.10
C ILE A 36 -8.30 -5.22 1.51
N ASP A 37 -8.08 -4.41 2.55
CA ASP A 37 -8.34 -4.83 3.93
C ASP A 37 -9.83 -5.14 4.16
N GLN A 38 -10.72 -4.35 3.57
CA GLN A 38 -12.16 -4.61 3.60
C GLN A 38 -12.52 -5.92 2.87
N LEU A 39 -11.97 -6.16 1.68
CA LEU A 39 -12.23 -7.40 0.94
C LEU A 39 -11.66 -8.63 1.67
N LYS A 40 -10.50 -8.51 2.31
CA LYS A 40 -9.92 -9.57 3.17
C LYS A 40 -10.84 -9.88 4.35
N GLN A 41 -11.43 -8.87 4.96
CA GLN A 41 -12.42 -9.08 6.03
C GLN A 41 -13.68 -9.76 5.49
N GLN A 42 -14.22 -9.31 4.35
CA GLN A 42 -15.37 -9.95 3.70
C GLN A 42 -15.10 -11.41 3.32
N LYS A 43 -13.89 -11.73 2.85
CA LYS A 43 -13.45 -13.11 2.59
C LYS A 43 -13.52 -13.96 3.86
N LYS A 44 -12.99 -13.44 4.96
CA LYS A 44 -12.99 -14.14 6.25
C LYS A 44 -14.42 -14.45 6.69
N ASP A 45 -15.29 -13.44 6.63
CA ASP A 45 -16.70 -13.58 7.02
C ASP A 45 -17.42 -14.61 6.12
N ALA A 46 -17.17 -14.59 4.80
CA ALA A 46 -17.75 -15.54 3.84
C ALA A 46 -17.30 -17.00 4.08
N ILE A 47 -16.02 -17.20 4.45
CA ILE A 47 -15.50 -18.52 4.82
C ILE A 47 -16.15 -19.01 6.12
N GLU A 48 -16.33 -18.12 7.09
CA GLU A 48 -16.98 -18.44 8.35
C GLU A 48 -18.46 -18.83 8.13
N GLU A 49 -19.19 -18.07 7.32
CA GLU A 49 -20.55 -18.44 6.88
C GLU A 49 -20.60 -19.80 6.18
N LEU A 50 -19.66 -20.07 5.28
CA LEU A 50 -19.56 -21.37 4.61
C LEU A 50 -19.34 -22.50 5.62
N GLY A 51 -18.48 -22.28 6.62
CA GLY A 51 -18.27 -23.21 7.73
C GLY A 51 -19.55 -23.49 8.51
N HIS A 52 -20.33 -22.46 8.85
CA HIS A 52 -21.63 -22.61 9.52
C HIS A 52 -22.62 -23.41 8.68
N ILE A 53 -22.65 -23.16 7.37
CA ILE A 53 -23.53 -23.87 6.43
C ILE A 53 -23.17 -25.36 6.38
N VAL A 54 -21.89 -25.68 6.19
CA VAL A 54 -21.41 -27.08 6.12
C VAL A 54 -21.63 -27.80 7.45
N TYR A 55 -21.38 -27.13 8.58
CA TYR A 55 -21.66 -27.68 9.91
C TYR A 55 -23.15 -28.01 10.08
N ALA A 56 -24.05 -27.10 9.68
CA ALA A 56 -25.48 -27.32 9.74
C ALA A 56 -25.94 -28.47 8.81
N MET A 57 -25.33 -28.61 7.64
CA MET A 57 -25.58 -29.72 6.72
C MET A 57 -25.18 -31.06 7.33
N LEU A 58 -23.98 -31.15 7.93
CA LEU A 58 -23.47 -32.34 8.61
C LEU A 58 -24.33 -32.75 9.81
N LYS A 59 -24.75 -31.78 10.63
CA LYS A 59 -25.58 -32.04 11.82
C LYS A 59 -26.95 -32.63 11.46
N ASN A 60 -27.53 -32.20 10.34
CA ASN A 60 -28.87 -32.60 9.91
C ASN A 60 -28.85 -33.72 8.85
N ASP A 61 -27.67 -34.25 8.53
CA ASP A 61 -27.41 -35.28 7.51
C ASP A 61 -28.02 -34.97 6.13
N LYS A 62 -28.04 -33.67 5.79
CA LYS A 62 -28.56 -33.15 4.53
C LYS A 62 -27.50 -32.32 3.85
N PHE A 63 -26.75 -32.96 2.97
CA PHE A 63 -25.76 -32.28 2.13
C PHE A 63 -26.41 -31.62 0.94
N ASP A 64 -26.20 -30.31 0.83
CA ASP A 64 -26.61 -29.51 -0.31
C ASP A 64 -25.34 -28.88 -0.91
N LEU A 65 -24.76 -29.62 -1.84
CA LEU A 65 -23.51 -29.26 -2.51
C LEU A 65 -23.67 -27.98 -3.36
N GLU A 66 -24.87 -27.71 -3.84
CA GLU A 66 -25.18 -26.52 -4.63
C GLU A 66 -24.98 -25.26 -3.79
N LYS A 67 -25.49 -25.23 -2.55
CA LYS A 67 -25.26 -24.12 -1.61
C LYS A 67 -23.79 -23.92 -1.27
N VAL A 68 -23.03 -25.00 -1.12
CA VAL A 68 -21.58 -24.94 -0.86
C VAL A 68 -20.86 -24.34 -2.05
N ASN A 69 -21.17 -24.80 -3.27
CA ASN A 69 -20.57 -24.30 -4.50
C ASN A 69 -20.89 -22.82 -4.76
N LEU A 70 -22.12 -22.38 -4.47
CA LEU A 70 -22.50 -20.96 -4.58
C LEU A 70 -21.66 -20.07 -3.66
N LYS A 71 -21.45 -20.49 -2.41
CA LYS A 71 -20.61 -19.76 -1.44
C LYS A 71 -19.14 -19.82 -1.83
N TYR A 72 -18.65 -20.96 -2.30
CA TYR A 72 -17.30 -21.09 -2.83
C TYR A 72 -17.05 -20.13 -4.01
N ALA A 73 -17.98 -20.07 -4.97
CA ALA A 73 -17.88 -19.15 -6.11
C ALA A 73 -17.77 -17.69 -5.66
N ARG A 74 -18.51 -17.30 -4.60
CA ARG A 74 -18.40 -15.96 -4.03
C ARG A 74 -17.03 -15.69 -3.40
N ILE A 75 -16.48 -16.65 -2.66
CA ILE A 75 -15.12 -16.54 -2.07
C ILE A 75 -14.07 -16.42 -3.18
N ALA A 76 -14.18 -17.24 -4.24
CA ALA A 76 -13.28 -17.19 -5.38
C ALA A 76 -13.34 -15.84 -6.13
N GLN A 77 -14.52 -15.22 -6.22
CA GLN A 77 -14.65 -13.86 -6.76
C GLN A 77 -13.93 -12.83 -5.88
N ILE A 78 -14.11 -12.88 -4.56
CA ILE A 78 -13.44 -11.97 -3.63
C ILE A 78 -11.92 -12.14 -3.72
N ASP A 79 -11.42 -13.38 -3.85
CA ASP A 79 -10.00 -13.66 -4.06
C ASP A 79 -9.45 -13.01 -5.34
N GLN A 80 -10.21 -13.07 -6.43
CA GLN A 80 -9.84 -12.42 -7.67
C GLN A 80 -9.84 -10.88 -7.53
N GLU A 81 -10.81 -10.30 -6.84
CA GLU A 81 -10.87 -8.85 -6.58
C GLU A 81 -9.69 -8.37 -5.71
N ILE A 82 -9.32 -9.14 -4.67
CA ILE A 82 -8.14 -8.85 -3.84
C ILE A 82 -6.89 -8.85 -4.70
N LYS A 83 -6.69 -9.90 -5.50
CA LYS A 83 -5.52 -10.03 -6.38
C LYS A 83 -5.43 -8.84 -7.34
N ASN A 84 -6.51 -8.50 -8.02
CA ASN A 84 -6.53 -7.38 -8.96
C ASN A 84 -6.15 -6.05 -8.30
N LYS A 85 -6.60 -5.81 -7.05
CA LYS A 85 -6.26 -4.59 -6.30
C LYS A 85 -4.84 -4.60 -5.76
N GLU A 86 -4.32 -5.76 -5.38
CA GLU A 86 -2.91 -5.92 -5.00
C GLU A 86 -1.99 -5.64 -6.20
N ASP A 87 -2.34 -6.13 -7.39
CA ASP A 87 -1.63 -5.85 -8.65
C ASP A 87 -1.69 -4.33 -8.99
N GLU A 88 -2.85 -3.69 -8.83
CA GLU A 88 -3.02 -2.23 -9.04
C GLU A 88 -2.14 -1.41 -8.08
N LEU A 89 -2.05 -1.83 -6.81
CA LEU A 89 -1.19 -1.18 -5.81
C LEU A 89 0.28 -1.29 -6.17
N GLU A 90 0.71 -2.46 -6.67
CA GLU A 90 2.09 -2.68 -7.11
C GLU A 90 2.44 -1.82 -8.33
N GLU A 91 1.53 -1.69 -9.30
CA GLU A 91 1.70 -0.79 -10.44
C GLU A 91 1.86 0.68 -10.03
N ILE A 92 1.08 1.15 -9.06
CA ILE A 92 1.18 2.52 -8.52
C ILE A 92 2.58 2.74 -7.93
N HIS A 93 3.10 1.77 -7.16
CA HIS A 93 4.43 1.85 -6.56
C HIS A 93 5.58 1.84 -7.58
N VAL A 94 5.46 1.05 -8.66
CA VAL A 94 6.48 0.99 -9.73
C VAL A 94 6.51 2.29 -10.53
N LYS A 95 5.34 2.89 -10.85
CA LYS A 95 5.25 4.18 -11.55
C LYS A 95 5.90 5.31 -10.74
N THR A 96 5.81 5.28 -9.40
CA THR A 96 6.46 6.27 -8.52
C THR A 96 7.99 6.17 -8.49
N GLN A 97 8.57 4.96 -8.62
CA GLN A 97 10.03 4.79 -8.62
C GLN A 97 10.68 5.18 -9.95
N GLN A 98 9.97 5.03 -11.08
CA GLN A 98 10.53 5.31 -12.42
C GLN A 98 10.59 6.80 -12.77
N THR A 99 9.85 7.68 -12.07
CA THR A 99 9.86 9.13 -12.29
C THR A 99 10.87 9.88 -11.43
N LEU A 100 11.47 9.22 -10.43
CA LEU A 100 12.61 9.73 -9.68
C LEU A 100 13.87 9.47 -10.51
N GLY A 101 14.23 10.45 -11.33
CA GLY A 101 15.52 10.48 -12.03
C GLY A 101 16.63 10.03 -11.08
N LYS A 102 17.35 8.97 -11.49
CA LYS A 102 18.48 8.41 -10.76
C LYS A 102 19.35 9.59 -10.29
N PRO A 103 19.55 9.81 -8.98
CA PRO A 103 20.40 10.91 -8.55
C PRO A 103 21.77 10.67 -9.18
N ILE A 104 22.22 11.60 -10.03
CA ILE A 104 23.55 11.52 -10.64
C ILE A 104 24.52 11.61 -9.47
N THR A 105 25.08 10.47 -9.09
CA THR A 105 26.09 10.39 -8.05
C THR A 105 27.37 10.98 -8.61
N SER A 106 27.75 12.17 -8.14
CA SER A 106 28.97 12.85 -8.57
C SER A 106 30.23 12.31 -7.88
N GLY A 107 30.08 11.49 -6.85
CA GLY A 107 31.20 10.86 -6.17
C GLY A 107 30.81 10.19 -4.86
N PHE A 108 31.82 9.86 -4.06
CA PHE A 108 31.65 9.31 -2.71
C PHE A 108 32.18 10.30 -1.68
N CYS A 109 31.53 10.35 -0.52
CA CYS A 109 31.94 11.19 0.58
C CYS A 109 33.30 10.71 1.13
N PRO A 110 34.32 11.57 1.25
CA PRO A 110 35.64 11.18 1.74
C PRO A 110 35.64 10.75 3.20
N GLN A 111 34.64 11.16 3.99
CA GLN A 111 34.57 10.87 5.43
C GLN A 111 33.82 9.57 5.75
N CYS A 112 32.73 9.27 5.04
CA CYS A 112 31.88 8.11 5.36
C CYS A 112 31.66 7.13 4.19
N GLY A 113 32.20 7.42 3.01
CA GLY A 113 32.07 6.58 1.81
C GLY A 113 30.68 6.55 1.19
N ASN A 114 29.72 7.36 1.66
CA ASN A 114 28.38 7.38 1.08
C ASN A 114 28.35 8.11 -0.27
N GLY A 115 27.50 7.64 -1.20
CA GLY A 115 27.28 8.34 -2.47
C GLY A 115 26.81 9.78 -2.24
N VAL A 116 27.40 10.71 -2.97
CA VAL A 116 27.10 12.14 -2.96
C VAL A 116 26.44 12.50 -4.28
N THR A 117 25.35 13.25 -4.21
CA THR A 117 24.61 13.74 -5.38
C THR A 117 25.31 14.96 -5.98
N GLN A 118 25.31 15.09 -7.31
CA GLN A 118 25.81 16.29 -7.99
C GLN A 118 25.10 17.55 -7.48
N GLY A 119 25.82 18.62 -7.13
CA GLY A 119 25.23 19.82 -6.51
C GLY A 119 25.28 19.86 -4.98
N ALA A 120 25.67 18.77 -4.31
CA ALA A 120 25.57 18.66 -2.85
C ALA A 120 26.75 19.35 -2.14
N LYS A 121 26.45 20.41 -1.38
CA LYS A 121 27.43 21.10 -0.50
C LYS A 121 27.82 20.29 0.74
N PHE A 122 26.98 19.33 1.14
CA PHE A 122 27.17 18.52 2.35
C PHE A 122 26.69 17.08 2.11
N CYS A 123 27.32 16.12 2.76
CA CYS A 123 26.91 14.72 2.70
C CYS A 123 25.61 14.50 3.47
N ALA A 124 24.60 13.92 2.82
CA ALA A 124 23.30 13.61 3.43
C ALA A 124 23.38 12.58 4.57
N LYS A 125 24.46 11.79 4.65
CA LYS A 125 24.61 10.73 5.68
C LYS A 125 25.37 11.21 6.91
N CYS A 126 26.45 11.96 6.73
CA CYS A 126 27.35 12.34 7.83
C CYS A 126 27.52 13.85 8.04
N GLY A 127 26.93 14.68 7.18
CA GLY A 127 27.02 16.15 7.28
C GLY A 127 28.36 16.75 6.85
N HIS A 128 29.34 15.94 6.41
CA HIS A 128 30.63 16.43 5.95
C HIS A 128 30.49 17.33 4.72
N LYS A 129 31.17 18.47 4.71
CA LYS A 129 31.16 19.42 3.58
C LYS A 129 31.83 18.78 2.36
N ILE A 130 31.18 18.89 1.20
CA ILE A 130 31.72 18.40 -0.07
C ILE A 130 32.16 19.62 -0.86
N GLU A 131 33.44 19.66 -1.20
CA GLU A 131 33.98 20.69 -2.09
C GLU A 131 33.79 20.20 -3.53
N GLU A 132 32.88 20.84 -4.25
CA GLU A 132 32.64 20.58 -5.67
C GLU A 132 33.86 21.05 -6.47
N ALA A 133 34.32 20.22 -7.40
CA ALA A 133 35.21 20.62 -8.48
C ALA A 133 34.40 20.75 -9.78
#